data_AF-A0A0L1KLB1-F1
#
_entry.id   AF-A0A0L1KLB1-F1
#
_cell.length_a   1.000
_cell.length_b   1.000
_cell.length_c   1.000
_cell.angle_alpha   90.00
_cell.angle_beta   90.00
_cell.angle_gamma   90.00
#
_symmetry.space_group_name_H-M   'P 1'
#
loop_
_entity.id
_entity.type
_entity.pdbx_description
1 polymer ?
#
loop_
_entity_poly.entity_id
_entity_poly.type
_entity_poly.pdbx_seq_one_letter_code
_entity_poly.pdbx_strand_id
1 'polypeptide(L)'
;MELLIADVPNASNVYEGANMTADDCCTWKGIACTDGIVQRISWAFQFAPASVLMHLRYVPARVTEPIMLANGMRETVEMTSLPRELRPLNLGINWFHDSVPLGEMAFSIVTFSMQRNALSGSIDLQGLPPTVQSLALVDQLDYASSNAECTRRIQQYALW
;
A
#
# COMPACT_ATOMS: atom_id res chain seq x y z
N MET A 1 8.85 -0.21 -15.45
CA MET A 1 8.66 0.48 -14.16
C MET A 1 9.32 -0.39 -13.12
N GLU A 2 10.41 0.13 -12.57
CA GLU A 2 11.24 -0.55 -11.58
C GLU A 2 10.83 -0.06 -10.18
N LEU A 3 10.91 -0.95 -9.20
CA LEU A 3 10.70 -0.58 -7.80
C LEU A 3 11.75 0.47 -7.43
N LEU A 4 11.34 1.67 -7.04
CA LEU A 4 12.28 2.70 -6.59
C LEU A 4 12.79 2.33 -5.19
N ILE A 5 13.95 1.69 -5.20
CA ILE A 5 14.66 1.15 -4.05
C ILE A 5 15.02 2.25 -3.04
N ALA A 6 15.32 3.46 -3.53
CA ALA A 6 15.67 4.61 -2.71
C ALA A 6 14.52 5.05 -1.78
N ASP A 7 13.28 4.66 -2.09
CA ASP A 7 12.08 5.08 -1.36
C ASP A 7 11.46 3.93 -0.55
N VAL A 8 12.17 2.80 -0.37
CA VAL A 8 11.70 1.74 0.54
C VAL A 8 12.04 2.14 1.97
N PRO A 9 11.03 2.47 2.80
CA PRO A 9 11.24 2.88 4.19
C PRO A 9 11.81 1.73 5.03
N ASN A 10 12.60 2.04 6.06
CA ASN A 10 13.10 1.05 7.02
C ASN A 10 13.59 -0.23 6.32
N ALA A 11 14.36 -0.06 5.22
CA ALA A 11 14.75 -1.15 4.31
C ALA A 11 15.36 -2.36 5.03
N SER A 12 16.00 -2.14 6.19
CA SER A 12 16.51 -3.19 7.08
C SER A 12 15.46 -4.22 7.53
N ASN A 13 14.17 -3.88 7.50
CA ASN A 13 13.09 -4.79 7.87
C ASN A 13 12.77 -5.80 6.76
N VAL A 14 13.11 -5.45 5.51
CA VAL A 14 12.84 -6.25 4.32
C VAL A 14 14.12 -6.74 3.62
N TYR A 15 15.29 -6.26 4.02
CA TYR A 15 16.57 -6.58 3.41
C TYR A 15 17.73 -6.49 4.43
N GLU A 16 18.67 -7.43 4.38
CA GLU A 16 19.77 -7.56 5.37
C GLU A 16 21.18 -7.31 4.79
N GLY A 17 21.31 -6.70 3.61
CA GLY A 17 22.62 -6.45 2.98
C GLY A 17 23.12 -5.00 3.07
N ALA A 18 24.37 -4.80 2.65
CA ALA A 18 25.05 -3.51 2.75
C ALA A 18 24.48 -2.44 1.81
N ASN A 19 23.99 -2.86 0.63
CA ASN A 19 23.36 -2.01 -0.37
C ASN A 19 22.15 -2.73 -0.95
N MET A 20 20.97 -2.11 -0.86
CA MET A 20 19.77 -2.65 -1.48
C MET A 20 19.85 -2.35 -2.99
N THR A 21 19.86 -3.38 -3.85
CA THR A 21 20.00 -3.22 -5.30
C THR A 21 18.86 -3.89 -6.04
N ALA A 22 18.57 -3.45 -7.27
CA ALA A 22 17.47 -4.05 -8.03
C ALA A 22 17.78 -5.51 -8.39
N ASP A 23 19.07 -5.82 -8.52
CA ASP A 23 19.59 -7.11 -8.96
C ASP A 23 19.32 -8.22 -7.94
N ASP A 24 19.12 -7.90 -6.67
CA ASP A 24 18.88 -8.88 -5.60
C ASP A 24 17.48 -8.80 -4.99
N CYS A 25 16.54 -8.07 -5.58
CA CYS A 25 15.19 -7.89 -5.03
C CYS A 25 14.46 -9.20 -4.69
N CYS A 26 14.76 -10.28 -5.41
CA CYS A 26 14.21 -11.61 -5.15
C CYS A 26 14.70 -12.26 -3.84
N THR A 27 15.74 -11.72 -3.22
CA THR A 27 16.25 -12.15 -1.91
C THR A 27 15.60 -11.41 -0.74
N TRP A 28 14.87 -10.32 -1.02
CA TRP A 28 14.27 -9.50 0.01
C TRP A 28 13.12 -10.23 0.69
N LYS A 29 12.99 -10.04 1.99
CA LYS A 29 11.92 -10.62 2.80
C LYS A 29 10.56 -10.12 2.28
N GLY A 30 9.65 -11.06 2.07
CA GLY A 30 8.31 -10.76 1.57
C GLY A 30 8.23 -10.58 0.05
N ILE A 31 9.35 -10.66 -0.69
CA ILE A 31 9.34 -10.70 -2.15
C ILE A 31 9.28 -12.16 -2.63
N ALA A 32 8.43 -12.44 -3.61
CA ALA A 32 8.48 -13.70 -4.35
C ALA A 32 8.66 -13.42 -5.85
N CYS A 33 9.57 -14.17 -6.45
CA CYS A 33 9.89 -14.05 -7.88
C CYS A 33 9.57 -15.32 -8.65
N THR A 34 9.31 -15.14 -9.95
CA THR A 34 9.27 -16.22 -10.95
C THR A 34 10.22 -15.82 -12.07
N ASP A 35 11.19 -16.67 -12.39
CA ASP A 35 12.24 -16.40 -13.38
C ASP A 35 12.96 -15.05 -13.17
N GLY A 36 13.28 -14.73 -11.91
CA GLY A 36 13.95 -13.48 -11.52
C GLY A 36 13.07 -12.23 -11.57
N ILE A 37 11.77 -12.38 -11.83
CA ILE A 37 10.81 -11.26 -11.91
C ILE A 37 9.95 -11.25 -10.66
N VAL A 38 9.85 -10.10 -9.99
CA VAL A 38 8.97 -9.91 -8.84
C VAL A 38 7.50 -10.10 -9.24
N GLN A 39 6.85 -11.08 -8.61
CA GLN A 39 5.44 -11.40 -8.80
C GLN A 39 4.59 -10.97 -7.61
N ARG A 40 5.14 -11.08 -6.39
CA ARG A 40 4.41 -10.79 -5.15
C ARG A 40 5.25 -9.99 -4.19
N ILE A 41 4.59 -9.03 -3.53
CA ILE A 41 5.14 -8.21 -2.46
C ILE A 41 4.25 -8.41 -1.22
N SER A 42 4.82 -8.95 -0.15
CA SER A 42 4.13 -9.19 1.12
C SER A 42 4.82 -8.45 2.25
N TRP A 43 4.52 -7.16 2.37
CA TRP A 43 5.14 -6.24 3.33
C TRP A 43 4.16 -5.74 4.38
N ALA A 44 3.17 -6.55 4.75
CA ALA A 44 2.30 -6.18 5.85
C ALA A 44 3.11 -5.94 7.13
N PHE A 45 2.79 -4.86 7.85
CA PHE A 45 3.40 -4.48 9.14
C PHE A 45 4.92 -4.25 9.12
N GLN A 46 5.53 -4.01 7.96
CA GLN A 46 6.99 -3.86 7.89
C GLN A 46 7.46 -2.44 8.20
N PHE A 47 6.62 -1.41 8.03
CA PHE A 47 7.13 -0.02 7.99
C PHE A 47 6.53 0.96 9.01
N ALA A 48 5.53 0.55 9.81
CA ALA A 48 4.95 1.38 10.87
C ALA A 48 5.92 1.58 12.06
N PRO A 49 5.92 2.73 12.79
CA PRO A 49 4.96 3.84 12.75
C PRO A 49 5.47 5.11 12.04
N ALA A 50 6.60 5.04 11.32
CA ALA A 50 7.16 6.20 10.66
C ALA A 50 6.27 6.68 9.51
N SER A 51 6.24 7.98 9.26
CA SER A 51 5.56 8.59 8.10
C SER A 51 6.27 8.16 6.83
N VAL A 52 5.85 7.03 6.29
CA VAL A 52 6.48 6.41 5.13
C VAL A 52 5.91 7.02 3.85
N LEU A 53 6.81 7.53 3.02
CA LEU A 53 6.53 7.77 1.61
C LEU A 53 6.91 6.49 0.85
N MET A 54 5.92 5.66 0.51
CA MET A 54 6.11 4.55 -0.40
C MET A 54 5.07 4.65 -1.50
N HIS A 55 5.46 5.19 -2.66
CA HIS A 55 4.50 5.42 -3.72
C HIS A 55 4.18 4.11 -4.47
N LEU A 56 2.90 3.74 -4.49
CA LEU A 56 2.42 2.56 -5.21
C LEU A 56 2.69 2.59 -6.72
N ARG A 57 2.89 3.78 -7.30
CA ARG A 57 3.30 3.96 -8.71
C ARG A 57 4.65 3.35 -9.04
N TYR A 58 5.43 2.88 -8.06
CA TYR A 58 6.70 2.21 -8.30
C TYR A 58 6.57 0.69 -8.16
N VAL A 59 5.38 0.16 -7.87
CA VAL A 59 5.16 -1.29 -7.91
C VAL A 59 5.41 -1.78 -9.33
N PRO A 60 6.31 -2.77 -9.52
CA PRO A 60 6.62 -3.26 -10.85
C PRO A 60 5.38 -3.79 -11.58
N ALA A 61 5.30 -3.55 -12.88
CA ALA A 61 4.12 -3.86 -13.69
C ALA A 61 3.74 -5.35 -13.72
N ARG A 62 4.66 -6.25 -13.36
CA ARG A 62 4.45 -7.71 -13.30
C ARG A 62 4.05 -8.21 -11.91
N VAL A 63 3.94 -7.33 -10.92
CA VAL A 63 3.41 -7.71 -9.61
C VAL A 63 1.91 -7.94 -9.72
N THR A 64 1.48 -9.10 -9.27
CA THR A 64 0.07 -9.51 -9.23
C THR A 64 -0.48 -9.42 -7.81
N GLU A 65 0.36 -9.53 -6.78
CA GLU A 65 -0.07 -9.59 -5.39
C GLU A 65 0.70 -8.61 -4.48
N PRO A 66 0.35 -7.32 -4.44
CA PRO A 66 0.87 -6.38 -3.45
C PRO A 66 -0.01 -6.39 -2.18
N ILE A 67 0.58 -6.87 -1.09
CA ILE A 67 0.00 -6.81 0.26
C ILE A 67 0.81 -5.81 1.08
N MET A 68 0.22 -4.64 1.33
CA MET A 68 0.85 -3.51 2.01
C MET A 68 0.01 -2.98 3.18
N LEU A 69 -0.65 -3.91 3.87
CA LEU A 69 -1.46 -3.66 5.06
C LEU A 69 -0.60 -3.06 6.19
N ALA A 70 -1.12 -2.07 6.91
CA ALA A 70 -0.53 -1.62 8.18
C ALA A 70 0.91 -1.10 8.08
N ASN A 71 1.17 -0.22 7.11
CA ASN A 71 2.49 0.39 6.88
C ASN A 71 2.53 1.91 7.09
N GLY A 72 1.38 2.54 7.35
CA GLY A 72 1.32 3.97 7.57
C GLY A 72 1.58 4.80 6.31
N MET A 73 1.24 4.26 5.13
CA MET A 73 1.21 4.99 3.86
C MET A 73 0.16 6.10 3.91
N ARG A 74 0.48 7.30 3.41
CA ARG A 74 -0.31 8.54 3.59
C ARG A 74 -0.65 9.22 2.27
N GLU A 75 -0.24 8.66 1.16
CA GLU A 75 -0.42 9.24 -0.16
C GLU A 75 -1.85 9.05 -0.69
N THR A 76 -2.13 9.63 -1.85
CA THR A 76 -3.32 9.34 -2.64
C THR A 76 -3.08 8.12 -3.53
N VAL A 77 -4.15 7.39 -3.87
CA VAL A 77 -4.05 6.20 -4.73
C VAL A 77 -4.42 6.55 -6.17
N GLU A 78 -3.41 6.52 -7.06
CA GLU A 78 -3.59 6.62 -8.51
C GLU A 78 -3.85 5.22 -9.10
N MET A 79 -5.10 4.82 -9.24
CA MET A 79 -5.48 3.46 -9.71
C MET A 79 -4.91 3.09 -11.08
N THR A 80 -4.74 4.07 -11.98
CA THR A 80 -4.14 3.87 -13.30
C THR A 80 -2.65 3.55 -13.28
N SER A 81 -1.96 3.91 -12.20
CA SER A 81 -0.52 3.67 -12.03
C SER A 81 -0.21 2.26 -11.52
N LEU A 82 -1.22 1.56 -11.01
CA LEU A 82 -1.07 0.22 -10.46
C LEU A 82 -0.93 -0.84 -11.57
N PRO A 83 -0.27 -1.98 -11.30
CA PRO A 83 -0.20 -3.10 -12.23
C PRO A 83 -1.60 -3.54 -12.72
N ARG A 84 -1.66 -4.06 -13.95
CA ARG A 84 -2.93 -4.44 -14.59
C ARG A 84 -3.39 -5.87 -14.31
N GLU A 85 -2.52 -6.67 -13.68
CA GLU A 85 -2.78 -8.08 -13.34
C GLU A 85 -2.96 -8.30 -11.83
N LEU A 86 -3.29 -7.24 -11.09
CA LEU A 86 -3.48 -7.31 -9.64
C LEU A 86 -4.63 -8.24 -9.22
N ARG A 87 -4.34 -9.17 -8.31
CA ARG A 87 -5.29 -10.08 -7.67
C ARG A 87 -4.65 -10.80 -6.47
N PRO A 88 -4.90 -10.44 -5.20
CA PRO A 88 -5.75 -9.34 -4.68
C PRO A 88 -4.99 -8.02 -4.47
N LEU A 89 -5.71 -6.93 -4.16
CA LEU A 89 -5.13 -5.65 -3.73
C LEU A 89 -5.58 -5.31 -2.30
N ASN A 90 -4.63 -5.34 -1.36
CA ASN A 90 -4.90 -5.01 0.05
C ASN A 90 -3.98 -3.89 0.56
N LEU A 91 -4.59 -2.73 0.79
CA LEU A 91 -3.98 -1.48 1.25
C LEU A 91 -4.61 -1.01 2.58
N GLY A 92 -5.29 -1.89 3.31
CA GLY A 92 -6.00 -1.53 4.53
C GLY A 92 -5.08 -1.13 5.68
N ILE A 93 -5.66 -0.48 6.69
CA ILE A 93 -4.96 -0.05 7.92
C ILE A 93 -3.77 0.85 7.56
N ASN A 94 -3.96 1.80 6.65
CA ASN A 94 -2.98 2.83 6.33
C ASN A 94 -3.62 4.20 6.59
N TRP A 95 -3.10 5.24 5.96
CA TRP A 95 -3.62 6.61 6.01
C TRP A 95 -3.82 7.17 4.60
N PHE A 96 -4.11 6.31 3.61
CA PHE A 96 -4.50 6.77 2.28
C PHE A 96 -5.72 7.70 2.41
N HIS A 97 -5.69 8.84 1.72
CA HIS A 97 -6.74 9.84 1.79
C HIS A 97 -7.27 10.23 0.41
N ASP A 98 -8.21 11.18 0.40
CA ASP A 98 -8.96 11.63 -0.76
C ASP A 98 -9.88 10.56 -1.35
N SER A 99 -10.52 10.90 -2.48
CA SER A 99 -11.41 9.99 -3.19
C SER A 99 -10.62 8.95 -3.98
N VAL A 100 -11.13 7.72 -4.01
CA VAL A 100 -10.54 6.63 -4.78
C VAL A 100 -11.36 6.34 -6.06
N PRO A 101 -10.77 6.49 -7.26
CA PRO A 101 -11.49 6.28 -8.52
C PRO A 101 -11.60 4.77 -8.83
N LEU A 102 -12.61 4.11 -8.26
CA LEU A 102 -12.82 2.66 -8.43
C LEU A 102 -13.04 2.25 -9.90
N GLY A 103 -13.54 3.17 -10.73
CA GLY A 103 -13.69 3.00 -12.18
C GLY A 103 -12.40 2.75 -12.95
N GLU A 104 -11.24 3.09 -12.36
CA GLU A 104 -9.94 2.99 -13.00
C GLU A 104 -9.15 1.74 -12.56
N MET A 105 -9.75 0.92 -11.68
CA MET A 105 -9.14 -0.31 -11.18
C MET A 105 -8.85 -1.32 -12.30
N ALA A 106 -7.81 -2.12 -12.10
CA ALA A 106 -7.52 -3.23 -13.00
C ALA A 106 -8.65 -4.26 -13.00
N PHE A 107 -9.06 -4.71 -14.19
CA PHE A 107 -10.11 -5.74 -14.35
C PHE A 107 -9.74 -7.09 -13.75
N SER A 108 -8.50 -7.34 -13.37
CA SER A 108 -8.06 -8.57 -12.71
C SER A 108 -8.42 -8.64 -11.23
N ILE A 109 -8.75 -7.51 -10.59
CA ILE A 109 -8.94 -7.43 -9.14
C ILE A 109 -10.21 -8.19 -8.73
N VAL A 110 -10.03 -9.20 -7.88
CA VAL A 110 -11.14 -9.99 -7.30
C VAL A 110 -11.47 -9.56 -5.87
N THR A 111 -10.45 -9.14 -5.11
CA THR A 111 -10.59 -8.67 -3.74
C THR A 111 -9.87 -7.34 -3.61
N PHE A 112 -10.59 -6.32 -3.13
CA PHE A 112 -10.09 -4.98 -2.91
C PHE A 112 -10.39 -4.51 -1.48
N SER A 113 -9.36 -4.05 -0.79
CA SER A 113 -9.41 -3.74 0.63
C SER A 113 -8.64 -2.45 0.93
N MET A 114 -9.37 -1.42 1.36
CA MET A 114 -8.85 -0.15 1.89
C MET A 114 -9.55 0.24 3.21
N GLN A 115 -10.03 -0.73 3.99
CA GLN A 115 -10.59 -0.44 5.33
C GLN A 115 -9.57 0.28 6.20
N ARG A 116 -10.07 1.10 7.14
CA ARG A 116 -9.22 1.78 8.13
C ARG A 116 -8.13 2.63 7.49
N ASN A 117 -8.52 3.45 6.52
CA ASN A 117 -7.72 4.51 5.91
C ASN A 117 -8.34 5.87 6.28
N ALA A 118 -8.07 6.93 5.51
CA ALA A 118 -8.69 8.25 5.66
C ALA A 118 -9.34 8.72 4.36
N LEU A 119 -9.95 7.79 3.60
CA LEU A 119 -10.60 8.11 2.33
C LEU A 119 -11.74 9.10 2.53
N SER A 120 -11.86 10.04 1.61
CA SER A 120 -12.88 11.10 1.64
C SER A 120 -13.60 11.21 0.30
N GLY A 121 -14.66 12.03 0.25
CA GLY A 121 -15.49 12.18 -0.95
C GLY A 121 -16.47 11.03 -1.17
N SER A 122 -17.18 11.08 -2.30
CA SER A 122 -18.15 10.06 -2.69
C SER A 122 -17.46 8.90 -3.40
N ILE A 123 -17.85 7.67 -3.06
CA ILE A 123 -17.35 6.46 -3.70
C ILE A 123 -18.32 6.06 -4.80
N ASP A 124 -17.85 6.09 -6.05
CA ASP A 124 -18.62 5.60 -7.19
C ASP A 124 -18.46 4.09 -7.34
N LEU A 125 -19.52 3.35 -7.01
CA LEU A 125 -19.56 1.90 -7.16
C LEU A 125 -19.99 1.46 -8.56
N GLN A 126 -20.48 2.36 -9.42
CA GLN A 126 -20.92 2.02 -10.79
C GLN A 126 -19.73 1.65 -11.68
N GLY A 127 -18.55 2.22 -11.41
CA GLY A 127 -17.31 1.92 -12.11
C GLY A 127 -16.62 0.62 -11.67
N LEU A 128 -17.14 -0.11 -10.67
CA LEU A 128 -16.47 -1.31 -10.19
C LEU A 128 -16.27 -2.34 -11.31
N PRO A 129 -15.06 -2.90 -11.47
CA PRO A 129 -14.85 -4.02 -12.38
C PRO A 129 -15.77 -5.19 -12.02
N PRO A 130 -16.36 -5.88 -13.02
CA PRO A 130 -17.30 -6.99 -12.78
C PRO A 130 -16.66 -8.20 -12.10
N THR A 131 -15.33 -8.24 -12.02
CA THR A 131 -14.54 -9.29 -11.38
C THR A 131 -14.43 -9.12 -9.87
N VAL A 132 -14.75 -7.94 -9.32
CA VAL A 132 -14.70 -7.67 -7.88
C VAL A 132 -15.78 -8.49 -7.17
N GLN A 133 -15.34 -9.41 -6.32
CA GLN A 133 -16.21 -10.26 -5.50
C GLN A 133 -16.23 -9.82 -4.03
N SER A 134 -15.20 -9.11 -3.59
CA SER A 134 -15.08 -8.63 -2.22
C SER A 134 -14.50 -7.21 -2.19
N LEU A 135 -15.22 -6.31 -1.52
CA LEU A 135 -14.90 -4.90 -1.37
C LEU A 135 -14.97 -4.51 0.11
N ALA A 136 -13.86 -4.02 0.67
CA ALA A 136 -13.80 -3.54 2.04
C ALA A 136 -13.31 -2.09 2.12
N LEU A 137 -14.21 -1.18 2.49
CA LEU A 137 -13.97 0.27 2.58
C LEU A 137 -14.42 0.86 3.94
N VAL A 138 -14.67 0.01 4.93
CA VAL A 138 -15.23 0.40 6.24
C VAL A 138 -14.21 1.13 7.13
N ASP A 139 -14.72 1.78 8.17
CA ASP A 139 -13.93 2.40 9.24
C ASP A 139 -12.93 3.46 8.77
N GLN A 140 -13.33 4.33 7.84
CA GLN A 140 -12.50 5.47 7.42
C GLN A 140 -12.34 6.47 8.58
N LEU A 141 -11.09 6.85 8.84
CA LEU A 141 -10.69 7.81 9.84
C LEU A 141 -10.87 9.23 9.28
N ASP A 142 -11.33 10.15 10.12
CA ASP A 142 -11.36 11.56 9.74
C ASP A 142 -9.92 12.09 9.65
N TYR A 143 -9.50 12.52 8.46
CA TYR A 143 -8.15 13.02 8.20
C TYR A 143 -7.79 14.18 9.14
N ALA A 144 -8.75 15.04 9.52
CA ALA A 144 -8.54 16.13 10.47
C ALA A 144 -8.27 15.62 11.90
N SER A 145 -8.91 14.52 12.29
CA SER A 145 -8.68 13.85 13.58
C SER A 145 -7.32 13.12 13.63
N SER A 146 -6.78 12.72 12.48
CA SER A 146 -5.52 11.95 12.39
C SER A 146 -4.27 12.74 12.81
N ASN A 147 -4.20 14.04 12.49
CA ASN A 147 -3.13 14.92 12.97
C ASN A 147 -3.25 15.20 14.48
N ALA A 148 -4.49 15.31 15.00
CA ALA A 148 -4.75 15.58 16.41
C ALA A 148 -4.48 14.35 17.29
N GLU A 149 -4.86 13.14 16.84
CA GLU A 149 -4.69 11.91 17.60
C GLU A 149 -3.24 11.41 17.60
N CYS A 150 -2.49 11.64 16.52
CA CYS A 150 -1.05 11.38 16.48
C CYS A 150 -0.28 12.28 17.45
N THR A 151 -0.60 13.59 17.50
CA THR A 151 0.00 14.54 18.46
C THR A 151 -0.33 14.15 19.91
N ARG A 152 -1.58 13.73 20.16
CA ARG A 152 -2.03 13.34 21.51
C ARG A 152 -1.35 12.07 22.01
N ARG A 153 -1.16 11.07 21.14
CA ARG A 153 -0.45 9.82 21.49
C ARG A 153 1.05 10.05 21.70
N ILE A 154 1.72 10.87 20.89
CA ILE A 154 3.14 11.20 21.08
C ILE A 154 3.38 11.96 22.40
N GLN A 155 2.51 12.91 22.75
CA GLN A 155 2.59 13.62 24.04
C GLN A 155 2.35 12.71 25.25
N GLN A 156 1.55 11.65 25.09
CA GLN A 156 1.27 10.69 26.18
C GLN A 156 2.44 9.74 26.46
N TYR A 157 3.33 9.51 25.49
CA TYR A 157 4.55 8.71 25.64
C TYR A 157 5.83 9.54 25.87
N ALA A 158 5.78 10.87 25.71
CA ALA A 158 6.90 11.79 25.99
C ALA A 158 6.92 12.32 27.45
N LEU A 159 6.04 11.81 28.32
CA LEU A 159 5.94 12.19 29.73
C LEU A 159 6.50 11.12 30.70
N TRP A 160 7.34 10.20 30.23
CA TRP A 160 8.13 9.28 31.05
C TRP A 160 9.55 9.16 30.49
#